data_AF-A0A6B3CPL3-F1
#
_entry.id   AF-A0A6B3CPL3-F1
#
_cell.length_a   1.000
_cell.length_b   1.000
_cell.length_c   1.000
_cell.angle_alpha   90.00
_cell.angle_beta   90.00
_cell.angle_gamma   90.00
#
_symmetry.space_group_name_H-M   'P 1'
#
loop_
_entity.id
_entity.type
_entity.pdbx_description
1 polymer ?
#
loop_
_entity_poly.entity_id
_entity_poly.type
_entity_poly.pdbx_seq_one_letter_code
_entity_poly.pdbx_strand_id
1 'polypeptide(L)'
;MSVHDVARRLPGISALADLCRSLAMLDAILAPEWDHRWHGFDAQWSPTEAMGSMQDGQGGEYSIVFSADGAYARGFDHESPMSPYVDDGPWPGVLDEVPEVFRRYVDEPSFRDEFGMPVVTACLWRESGDDRWRAGAVEFPEDGEDSDGADWLFQLLVTGTPESYREWAEDYFEVDIDLEAVRHVYALRPLTDEVVAAINPERVPAELAKDIKEIGYPAGAGE
;
A
#
# COMPACT_ATOMS: atom_id res chain seq x y z
N MET A 1 15.15 5.75 -5.37
CA MET A 1 14.47 5.33 -6.64
C MET A 1 13.24 6.19 -6.80
N SER A 2 12.91 6.63 -8.01
CA SER A 2 11.77 7.52 -8.23
C SER A 2 10.46 6.77 -8.42
N VAL A 3 9.35 7.49 -8.45
CA VAL A 3 8.03 7.00 -8.88
C VAL A 3 8.09 6.34 -10.27
N HIS A 4 8.99 6.77 -11.17
CA HIS A 4 9.18 6.14 -12.47
C HIS A 4 9.82 4.76 -12.38
N ASP A 5 10.74 4.54 -11.43
CA ASP A 5 11.29 3.22 -11.16
C ASP A 5 10.24 2.29 -10.55
N VAL A 6 9.45 2.81 -9.61
CA VAL A 6 8.30 2.10 -9.02
C VAL A 6 7.33 1.67 -10.12
N ALA A 7 6.92 2.59 -11.01
CA ALA A 7 6.02 2.31 -12.13
C ALA A 7 6.52 1.16 -13.03
N ARG A 8 7.84 1.08 -13.26
CA ARG A 8 8.44 0.02 -14.07
C ARG A 8 8.44 -1.35 -13.40
N ARG A 9 8.37 -1.40 -12.07
CA ARG A 9 8.58 -2.61 -11.28
C ARG A 9 7.31 -3.14 -10.62
N LEU A 10 6.28 -2.30 -10.42
CA LEU A 10 5.03 -2.73 -9.83
C LEU A 10 4.37 -3.85 -10.65
N PRO A 11 3.79 -4.87 -9.98
CA PRO A 11 3.11 -5.97 -10.63
C PRO A 11 1.79 -5.53 -11.27
N GLY A 12 1.09 -6.45 -11.96
CA GLY A 12 -0.26 -6.21 -12.47
C GLY A 12 -1.26 -5.83 -11.39
N ILE A 13 -2.36 -5.16 -11.76
CA ILE A 13 -3.38 -4.66 -10.82
C ILE A 13 -3.85 -5.73 -9.84
N SER A 14 -4.26 -6.90 -10.34
CA SER A 14 -4.74 -8.00 -9.48
C SER A 14 -3.65 -8.55 -8.57
N ALA A 15 -2.43 -8.70 -9.08
CA ALA A 15 -1.29 -9.18 -8.30
C ALA A 15 -0.88 -8.16 -7.22
N LEU A 16 -0.98 -6.86 -7.50
CA LEU A 16 -0.74 -5.81 -6.52
C LEU A 16 -1.82 -5.80 -5.43
N ALA A 17 -3.09 -5.96 -5.81
CA ALA A 17 -4.18 -6.05 -4.83
C ALA A 17 -4.00 -7.25 -3.90
N ASP A 18 -3.63 -8.41 -4.45
CA ASP A 18 -3.34 -9.60 -3.66
C ASP A 18 -2.13 -9.42 -2.73
N LEU A 19 -1.08 -8.73 -3.21
CA LEU A 19 0.07 -8.35 -2.39
C LEU A 19 -0.34 -7.43 -1.24
N CYS A 20 -1.10 -6.37 -1.49
CA CYS A 20 -1.59 -5.48 -0.45
C CYS A 20 -2.44 -6.22 0.59
N ARG A 21 -3.29 -7.17 0.16
CA ARG A 21 -4.07 -8.02 1.07
C ARG A 21 -3.19 -8.90 1.94
N SER A 22 -2.12 -9.47 1.39
CA SER A 22 -1.17 -10.27 2.19
C SER A 22 -0.43 -9.41 3.23
N LEU A 23 0.01 -8.21 2.86
CA LEU A 23 0.69 -7.29 3.78
C LEU A 23 -0.24 -6.87 4.92
N ALA A 24 -1.46 -6.44 4.58
CA ALA A 24 -2.47 -6.07 5.57
C ALA A 24 -2.82 -7.24 6.51
N MET A 25 -2.86 -8.48 6.00
CA MET A 25 -3.15 -9.64 6.83
C MET A 25 -1.99 -9.99 7.78
N LEU A 26 -0.73 -9.83 7.33
CA LEU A 26 0.43 -10.06 8.18
C LEU A 26 0.52 -9.02 9.30
N ASP A 27 0.35 -7.74 8.97
CA ASP A 27 0.29 -6.66 9.97
C ASP A 27 -0.89 -6.88 10.93
N ALA A 28 -2.04 -7.29 10.41
CA ALA A 28 -3.18 -7.63 11.25
C ALA A 28 -2.97 -8.91 12.07
N ILE A 29 -1.97 -9.75 11.84
CA ILE A 29 -1.58 -10.84 12.77
C ILE A 29 -0.58 -10.30 13.80
N LEU A 30 0.41 -9.54 13.37
CA LEU A 30 1.51 -9.04 14.19
C LEU A 30 1.09 -7.94 15.18
N ALA A 31 0.21 -7.04 14.76
CA ALA A 31 -0.26 -5.89 15.54
C ALA A 31 -1.78 -5.97 15.77
N PRO A 32 -2.24 -6.36 16.98
CA PRO A 32 -3.66 -6.38 17.32
C PRO A 32 -4.30 -4.99 17.23
N GLU A 33 -3.61 -3.99 17.77
CA GLU A 33 -4.03 -2.60 17.72
C GLU A 33 -3.88 -2.04 16.31
N TRP A 34 -4.94 -1.41 15.80
CA TRP A 34 -4.97 -0.82 14.46
C TRP A 34 -3.90 0.26 14.27
N ASP A 35 -3.70 1.11 15.27
CA ASP A 35 -2.79 2.26 15.19
C ASP A 35 -1.30 1.86 15.12
N HIS A 36 -0.97 0.58 15.35
CA HIS A 36 0.38 0.05 15.22
C HIS A 36 0.63 -0.67 13.89
N ARG A 37 -0.40 -0.77 13.04
CA ARG A 37 -0.28 -1.41 11.72
C ARG A 37 0.28 -0.42 10.72
N TRP A 38 1.23 -0.87 9.92
CA TRP A 38 1.71 -0.12 8.78
C TRP A 38 0.78 -0.31 7.60
N HIS A 39 0.37 -1.54 7.33
CA HIS A 39 -0.37 -1.90 6.12
C HIS A 39 -1.85 -2.18 6.42
N GLY A 40 -2.70 -1.64 5.55
CA GLY A 40 -4.15 -1.83 5.58
C GLY A 40 -4.69 -2.25 4.22
N PHE A 41 -5.85 -2.91 4.24
CA PHE A 41 -6.63 -3.16 3.04
C PHE A 41 -8.11 -3.16 3.38
N ASP A 42 -8.86 -2.27 2.73
CA ASP A 42 -10.31 -2.21 2.81
C ASP A 42 -10.90 -2.72 1.49
N ALA A 43 -11.39 -3.96 1.50
CA ALA A 43 -12.05 -4.56 0.34
C ALA A 43 -13.43 -3.97 0.04
N GLN A 44 -13.95 -3.12 0.93
CA GLN A 44 -15.26 -2.49 0.85
C GLN A 44 -15.16 -0.95 0.92
N TRP A 45 -13.99 -0.39 0.56
CA TRP A 45 -13.73 1.06 0.56
C TRP A 45 -14.84 1.84 -0.15
N SER A 46 -15.34 1.26 -1.25
CA SER A 46 -16.65 1.61 -1.80
C SER A 46 -17.43 0.36 -2.22
N PRO A 47 -18.72 0.47 -2.61
CA PRO A 47 -19.48 -0.67 -3.12
C PRO A 47 -18.85 -1.37 -4.34
N THR A 48 -17.92 -0.71 -5.04
CA THR A 48 -17.30 -1.20 -6.27
C THR A 48 -15.78 -1.20 -6.24
N GLU A 49 -15.16 -0.76 -5.15
CA GLU A 49 -13.73 -0.47 -5.09
C GLU A 49 -13.12 -0.95 -3.79
N ALA A 50 -11.86 -1.32 -3.87
CA ALA A 50 -11.03 -1.67 -2.73
C ALA A 50 -9.86 -0.69 -2.62
N MET A 51 -9.32 -0.54 -1.41
CA MET A 51 -8.16 0.31 -1.17
C MET A 51 -7.11 -0.44 -0.36
N GLY A 52 -5.89 -0.49 -0.87
CA GLY A 52 -4.70 -0.81 -0.08
C GLY A 52 -4.09 0.48 0.47
N SER A 53 -3.60 0.46 1.70
CA SER A 53 -2.99 1.63 2.33
C SER A 53 -1.74 1.26 3.12
N MET A 54 -0.87 2.24 3.31
CA MET A 54 0.18 2.18 4.31
C MET A 54 0.34 3.54 4.98
N GLN A 55 0.68 3.53 6.26
CA GLN A 55 0.99 4.70 7.07
C GLN A 55 2.13 4.37 8.02
N ASP A 56 3.13 5.25 8.13
CA ASP A 56 4.28 5.04 9.01
C ASP A 56 4.08 5.61 10.43
N GLY A 57 2.98 6.33 10.66
CA GLY A 57 2.66 7.04 11.91
C GLY A 57 3.46 8.34 12.13
N GLN A 58 4.31 8.73 11.19
CA GLN A 58 5.15 9.93 11.23
C GLN A 58 4.85 10.92 10.10
N GLY A 59 3.95 10.56 9.18
CA GLY A 59 3.45 11.44 8.12
C GLY A 59 3.74 10.93 6.72
N GLY A 60 4.44 9.80 6.57
CA GLY A 60 4.54 9.11 5.31
C GLY A 60 3.43 8.09 5.11
N GLU A 61 2.85 8.08 3.92
CA GLU A 61 1.72 7.22 3.61
C GLU A 61 1.58 6.92 2.11
N TYR A 62 0.94 5.81 1.79
CA TYR A 62 0.39 5.58 0.46
C TYR A 62 -1.06 5.12 0.52
N SER A 63 -1.78 5.36 -0.58
CA SER A 63 -3.11 4.79 -0.83
C SER A 63 -3.20 4.31 -2.26
N ILE A 64 -3.73 3.11 -2.46
CA ILE A 64 -3.90 2.47 -3.77
C ILE A 64 -5.36 2.06 -3.91
N VAL A 65 -6.09 2.72 -4.79
CA VAL A 65 -7.48 2.41 -5.10
C VAL A 65 -7.53 1.46 -6.30
N PHE A 66 -8.25 0.35 -6.13
CA PHE A 66 -8.52 -0.66 -7.14
C PHE A 66 -9.97 -0.55 -7.61
N SER A 67 -10.19 -0.39 -8.91
CA SER A 67 -11.50 -0.19 -9.53
C SER A 67 -11.65 -0.93 -10.86
N ALA A 68 -12.84 -0.87 -11.46
CA ALA A 68 -13.08 -1.41 -12.79
C ALA A 68 -12.31 -0.66 -13.90
N ASP A 69 -12.03 0.63 -13.70
CA ASP A 69 -11.29 1.46 -14.66
C ASP A 69 -9.77 1.24 -14.57
N GLY A 70 -9.31 0.57 -13.52
CA GLY A 70 -7.90 0.27 -13.27
C GLY A 70 -7.51 0.57 -11.83
N ALA A 71 -6.28 1.00 -11.62
CA ALA A 71 -5.78 1.36 -10.30
C ALA A 71 -5.09 2.72 -10.29
N TYR A 72 -5.27 3.42 -9.17
CA TYR A 72 -4.65 4.71 -8.86
C TYR A 72 -3.89 4.58 -7.54
N ALA A 73 -2.63 5.01 -7.52
CA ALA A 73 -1.80 5.03 -6.34
C ALA A 73 -1.29 6.45 -6.08
N ARG A 74 -1.36 6.89 -4.83
CA ARG A 74 -0.63 8.06 -4.34
C ARG A 74 0.33 7.63 -3.24
N GLY A 75 1.48 8.27 -3.20
CA GLY A 75 2.41 8.24 -2.08
C GLY A 75 2.65 9.67 -1.60
N PHE A 76 2.86 9.82 -0.31
CA PHE A 76 3.22 11.09 0.31
C PHE A 76 4.33 10.83 1.31
N ASP A 77 5.44 11.53 1.11
CA ASP A 77 6.53 11.63 2.07
C ASP A 77 6.55 13.06 2.62
N HIS A 78 6.34 13.21 3.92
CA HIS A 78 6.28 14.51 4.57
C HIS A 78 7.63 15.23 4.65
N GLU A 79 8.75 14.49 4.57
CA GLU A 79 10.11 15.05 4.56
C GLU A 79 10.61 15.37 3.15
N SER A 80 9.86 14.96 2.12
CA SER A 80 10.20 15.20 0.73
C SER A 80 10.29 16.70 0.40
N PRO A 81 11.32 17.14 -0.35
CA PRO A 81 11.36 18.49 -0.89
C PRO A 81 10.25 18.77 -1.91
N MET A 82 9.60 17.72 -2.44
CA MET A 82 8.45 17.82 -3.34
C MET A 82 7.10 17.87 -2.60
N SER A 83 7.14 17.93 -1.27
CA SER A 83 5.96 18.08 -0.43
C SER A 83 5.18 19.35 -0.79
N PRO A 84 3.84 19.27 -0.91
CA PRO A 84 3.00 20.42 -1.25
C PRO A 84 3.06 21.54 -0.20
N TYR A 85 3.59 21.25 0.98
CA TYR A 85 3.80 22.23 2.05
C TYR A 85 5.06 23.08 1.87
N VAL A 86 5.94 22.75 0.92
CA VAL A 86 7.11 23.55 0.56
C VAL A 86 6.70 24.77 -0.28
N ASP A 87 5.87 24.55 -1.30
CA ASP A 87 5.50 25.57 -2.30
C ASP A 87 3.99 25.90 -2.37
N ASP A 88 3.21 25.51 -1.34
CA ASP A 88 1.76 25.76 -1.21
C ASP A 88 0.94 25.20 -2.40
N GLY A 89 1.26 23.97 -2.79
CA GLY A 89 0.61 23.26 -3.89
C GLY A 89 1.33 21.97 -4.28
N PRO A 90 0.64 20.99 -4.90
CA PRO A 90 1.28 19.75 -5.36
C PRO A 90 2.40 20.06 -6.35
N TRP A 91 3.49 19.29 -6.26
CA TRP A 91 4.63 19.46 -7.16
C TRP A 91 4.22 19.32 -8.64
N PRO A 92 4.67 20.22 -9.54
CA PRO A 92 4.35 20.17 -10.95
C PRO A 92 4.66 18.81 -11.59
N GLY A 93 3.77 18.32 -12.43
CA GLY A 93 3.89 17.02 -13.10
C GLY A 93 3.40 15.81 -12.29
N VAL A 94 3.29 15.90 -10.96
CA VAL A 94 2.83 14.75 -10.14
C VAL A 94 1.38 14.39 -10.43
N LEU A 95 0.49 15.39 -10.52
CA LEU A 95 -0.94 15.20 -10.73
C LEU A 95 -1.44 15.67 -12.11
N ASP A 96 -0.58 16.30 -12.91
CA ASP A 96 -0.99 17.03 -14.11
C ASP A 96 -1.48 16.09 -15.21
N GLU A 97 -0.87 14.92 -15.35
CA GLU A 97 -1.16 13.94 -16.39
C GLU A 97 -2.09 12.81 -15.94
N VAL A 98 -2.64 12.88 -14.72
CA VAL A 98 -3.58 11.86 -14.23
C VAL A 98 -4.80 11.79 -15.17
N PRO A 99 -5.11 10.60 -15.72
CA PRO A 99 -6.24 10.41 -16.62
C PRO A 99 -7.58 10.81 -16.01
N GLU A 100 -8.51 11.27 -16.86
CA GLU A 100 -9.84 11.73 -16.44
C GLU A 100 -10.58 10.69 -15.60
N VAL A 101 -10.44 9.40 -15.93
CA VAL A 101 -11.07 8.28 -15.19
C VAL A 101 -10.64 8.20 -13.73
N PHE A 102 -9.46 8.75 -13.38
CA PHE A 102 -8.89 8.75 -12.04
C PHE A 102 -8.94 10.11 -11.35
N ARG A 103 -9.44 11.17 -12.01
CA ARG A 103 -9.50 12.52 -11.43
C ARG A 103 -10.29 12.58 -10.12
N ARG A 104 -11.35 11.77 -10.01
CA ARG A 104 -12.12 11.63 -8.77
C ARG A 104 -11.27 11.21 -7.56
N TYR A 105 -10.19 10.47 -7.75
CA TYR A 105 -9.27 10.11 -6.67
C TYR A 105 -8.29 11.23 -6.33
N VAL A 106 -7.94 12.07 -7.30
CA VAL A 106 -7.19 13.30 -7.00
C VAL A 106 -8.04 14.24 -6.14
N ASP A 107 -9.35 14.29 -6.41
CA ASP A 107 -10.32 15.13 -5.69
C ASP A 107 -10.93 14.46 -4.44
N GLU A 108 -10.49 13.24 -4.10
CA GLU A 108 -10.99 12.48 -2.96
C GLU A 108 -10.65 13.19 -1.63
N PRO A 109 -11.65 13.56 -0.81
CA PRO A 109 -11.41 14.22 0.47
C PRO A 109 -10.50 13.44 1.42
N SER A 110 -10.54 12.11 1.38
CA SER A 110 -9.72 11.24 2.23
C SER A 110 -8.21 11.30 1.88
N PHE A 111 -7.85 11.87 0.73
CA PHE A 111 -6.46 12.03 0.27
C PHE A 111 -5.98 13.48 0.34
N ARG A 112 -6.70 14.31 1.09
CA ARG A 112 -6.44 15.73 1.27
C ARG A 112 -6.38 16.07 2.75
N ASP A 113 -5.67 17.14 3.08
CA ASP A 113 -5.69 17.67 4.44
C ASP A 113 -6.98 18.46 4.75
N GLU A 114 -7.06 19.00 5.96
CA GLU A 114 -8.22 19.77 6.43
C GLU A 114 -8.52 21.04 5.62
N PHE A 115 -7.54 21.54 4.85
CA PHE A 115 -7.67 22.71 3.98
C PHE A 115 -7.92 22.33 2.51
N GLY A 116 -7.97 21.03 2.20
CA GLY A 116 -8.19 20.52 0.86
C GLY A 116 -6.92 20.42 0.02
N MET A 117 -5.72 20.56 0.62
CA MET A 117 -4.45 20.34 -0.08
C MET A 117 -4.28 18.84 -0.36
N PRO A 118 -4.01 18.42 -1.63
CA PRO A 118 -3.66 17.04 -1.92
C PRO A 118 -2.39 16.61 -1.17
N VAL A 119 -2.46 15.53 -0.41
CA VAL A 119 -1.34 14.97 0.35
C VAL A 119 -0.63 13.95 -0.53
N VAL A 120 0.33 14.43 -1.33
CA VAL A 120 0.99 13.64 -2.38
C VAL A 120 2.37 14.20 -2.75
N THR A 121 3.32 13.29 -2.94
CA THR A 121 4.65 13.54 -3.52
C THR A 121 4.93 12.62 -4.71
N ALA A 122 4.26 11.46 -4.78
CA ALA A 122 4.34 10.51 -5.87
C ALA A 122 2.93 10.07 -6.30
N CYS A 123 2.69 9.94 -7.61
CA CYS A 123 1.41 9.46 -8.13
C CYS A 123 1.63 8.47 -9.28
N LEU A 124 0.93 7.33 -9.24
CA LEU A 124 0.95 6.31 -10.28
C LEU A 124 -0.46 5.91 -10.66
N TRP A 125 -0.62 5.47 -11.89
CA TRP A 125 -1.88 4.90 -12.34
C TRP A 125 -1.67 3.82 -13.39
N ARG A 126 -2.66 2.95 -13.50
CA ARG A 126 -2.74 1.95 -14.56
C ARG A 126 -4.20 1.74 -14.92
N GLU A 127 -4.58 2.13 -16.12
CA GLU A 127 -5.91 1.81 -16.65
C GLU A 127 -6.09 0.30 -16.85
N SER A 128 -7.31 -0.21 -16.78
CA SER A 128 -7.60 -1.65 -16.89
C SER A 128 -7.18 -2.25 -18.23
N GLY A 129 -7.15 -1.44 -19.29
CA GLY A 129 -6.67 -1.81 -20.63
C GLY A 129 -5.15 -1.71 -20.80
N ASP A 130 -4.42 -1.14 -19.84
CA ASP A 130 -2.98 -0.93 -19.93
C ASP A 130 -2.17 -2.13 -19.42
N ASP A 131 -0.99 -2.32 -20.01
CA ASP A 131 -0.04 -3.37 -19.65
C ASP A 131 1.00 -2.94 -18.59
N ARG A 132 1.07 -1.64 -18.27
CA ARG A 132 2.08 -1.04 -17.40
C ARG A 132 1.52 0.09 -16.55
N TRP A 133 2.17 0.35 -15.42
CA TRP A 133 1.94 1.56 -14.64
C TRP A 133 2.58 2.76 -15.30
N ARG A 134 1.97 3.93 -15.08
CA ARG A 134 2.43 5.24 -15.54
C ARG A 134 2.48 6.17 -14.35
N ALA A 135 3.31 7.21 -14.49
CA ALA A 135 3.39 8.36 -13.60
C ALA A 135 3.53 9.59 -14.50
N GLY A 136 3.20 10.77 -13.99
CA GLY A 136 3.26 12.01 -14.78
C GLY A 136 4.71 12.40 -15.10
N ALA A 137 4.89 13.28 -16.08
CA ALA A 137 6.20 13.84 -16.41
C ALA A 137 6.69 14.79 -15.32
N VAL A 138 7.35 14.23 -14.30
CA VAL A 138 7.90 14.97 -13.16
C VAL A 138 9.32 15.44 -13.46
N GLU A 139 9.58 16.73 -13.24
CA GLU A 139 10.93 17.27 -13.13
C GLU A 139 11.37 17.22 -11.66
N PHE A 140 12.32 16.35 -11.33
CA PHE A 140 12.82 16.18 -9.96
C PHE A 140 13.80 17.30 -9.57
N PRO A 141 13.86 17.70 -8.29
CA PRO A 141 14.84 18.66 -7.82
C PRO A 141 16.28 18.13 -7.96
N GLU A 142 17.26 19.04 -7.98
CA GLU A 142 18.68 18.71 -8.18
C GLU A 142 19.27 17.79 -7.10
N ASP A 143 18.60 17.70 -5.94
CA ASP A 143 19.04 16.96 -4.76
C ASP A 143 18.87 15.43 -4.89
N GLY A 144 18.18 14.93 -5.92
CA GLY A 144 18.15 13.49 -6.26
C GLY A 144 16.82 12.98 -6.80
N GLU A 145 16.86 11.88 -7.57
CA GLU A 145 15.66 11.20 -8.14
C GLU A 145 14.84 10.45 -7.08
N ASP A 146 15.30 10.33 -5.84
CA ASP A 146 14.58 9.79 -4.67
C ASP A 146 13.79 10.85 -3.89
N SER A 147 13.77 12.09 -4.39
CA SER A 147 13.13 13.22 -3.73
C SER A 147 11.62 13.09 -3.55
N ASP A 148 10.95 12.17 -4.24
CA ASP A 148 9.49 11.96 -4.10
C ASP A 148 9.12 10.96 -2.97
N GLY A 149 10.11 10.32 -2.35
CA GLY A 149 9.93 9.30 -1.31
C GLY A 149 9.42 7.95 -1.82
N ALA A 150 9.28 7.77 -3.14
CA ALA A 150 8.64 6.59 -3.69
C ALA A 150 9.42 5.29 -3.44
N ASP A 151 10.73 5.36 -3.23
CA ASP A 151 11.55 4.16 -3.02
C ASP A 151 11.28 3.44 -1.71
N TRP A 152 11.11 4.17 -0.63
CA TRP A 152 10.84 3.60 0.68
C TRP A 152 9.34 3.33 0.85
N LEU A 153 8.47 4.24 0.40
CA LEU A 153 7.01 4.09 0.49
C LEU A 153 6.52 2.82 -0.21
N PHE A 154 7.02 2.56 -1.43
CA PHE A 154 6.57 1.43 -2.25
C PHE A 154 7.53 0.24 -2.22
N GLN A 155 8.55 0.24 -1.34
CA GLN A 155 9.63 -0.75 -1.35
C GLN A 155 9.14 -2.20 -1.29
N LEU A 156 8.22 -2.50 -0.37
CA LEU A 156 7.65 -3.83 -0.17
C LEU A 156 6.77 -4.25 -1.36
N LEU A 157 6.09 -3.30 -1.99
CA LEU A 157 5.26 -3.56 -3.17
C LEU A 157 6.08 -3.82 -4.42
N VAL A 158 7.23 -3.14 -4.54
CA VAL A 158 8.17 -3.26 -5.65
C VAL A 158 9.03 -4.53 -5.54
N THR A 159 9.41 -4.92 -4.32
CA THR A 159 10.15 -6.15 -4.09
C THR A 159 9.22 -7.36 -4.12
N GLY A 160 8.08 -7.26 -3.44
CA GLY A 160 6.96 -8.19 -3.57
C GLY A 160 7.23 -9.62 -3.13
N THR A 161 8.27 -9.86 -2.33
CA THR A 161 8.63 -11.21 -1.88
C THR A 161 8.35 -11.42 -0.38
N PRO A 162 7.95 -12.64 0.03
CA PRO A 162 7.83 -13.02 1.44
C PRO A 162 9.10 -12.74 2.26
N GLU A 163 10.28 -12.94 1.66
CA GLU A 163 11.57 -12.70 2.29
C GLU A 163 11.75 -11.22 2.63
N SER A 164 11.38 -10.32 1.71
CA SER A 164 11.51 -8.87 1.94
C SER A 164 10.60 -8.36 3.05
N TYR A 165 9.38 -8.90 3.15
CA TYR A 165 8.50 -8.57 4.28
C TYR A 165 9.01 -9.13 5.58
N ARG A 166 9.49 -10.38 5.60
CA ARG A 166 10.09 -10.96 6.80
C ARG A 166 11.23 -10.09 7.32
N GLU A 167 12.19 -9.75 6.46
CA GLU A 167 13.33 -8.90 6.85
C GLU A 167 12.87 -7.55 7.41
N TRP A 168 11.87 -6.92 6.77
CA TRP A 168 11.28 -5.67 7.25
C TRP A 168 10.56 -5.83 8.60
N ALA A 169 9.75 -6.88 8.76
CA ALA A 169 8.97 -7.13 9.96
C ALA A 169 9.86 -7.52 11.16
N GLU A 170 10.97 -8.23 10.93
CA GLU A 170 11.96 -8.54 11.97
C GLU A 170 12.61 -7.28 12.53
N ASP A 171 12.89 -6.29 11.68
CA ASP A 171 13.45 -5.00 12.09
C ASP A 171 12.39 -4.12 12.78
N TYR A 172 11.21 -3.97 12.16
CA TYR A 172 10.18 -3.06 12.65
C TYR A 172 9.46 -3.55 13.91
N PHE A 173 9.01 -4.81 13.92
CA PHE A 173 8.29 -5.39 15.05
C PHE A 173 9.20 -6.05 16.08
N GLU A 174 10.51 -6.13 15.83
CA GLU A 174 11.51 -6.80 16.69
C GLU A 174 11.17 -8.26 17.02
N VAL A 175 10.61 -8.99 16.05
CA VAL A 175 10.20 -10.41 16.16
C VAL A 175 11.00 -11.31 15.21
N ASP A 176 10.96 -12.63 15.39
CA ASP A 176 11.39 -13.62 14.39
C ASP A 176 10.16 -14.38 13.92
N ILE A 177 9.84 -14.27 12.62
CA ILE A 177 8.65 -14.90 12.03
C ILE A 177 9.03 -16.00 11.06
N ASP A 178 8.26 -17.09 11.08
CA ASP A 178 8.49 -18.23 10.21
C ASP A 178 8.23 -17.86 8.73
N LEU A 179 9.24 -18.05 7.88
CA LEU A 179 9.14 -17.71 6.46
C LEU A 179 8.09 -18.55 5.71
N GLU A 180 7.86 -19.80 6.09
CA GLU A 180 6.82 -20.63 5.45
C GLU A 180 5.41 -20.15 5.82
N ALA A 181 5.23 -19.64 7.05
CA ALA A 181 4.00 -18.97 7.45
C ALA A 181 3.79 -17.66 6.66
N VAL A 182 4.83 -16.84 6.48
CA VAL A 182 4.75 -15.63 5.63
C VAL A 182 4.39 -16.00 4.19
N ARG A 183 5.06 -17.02 3.62
CA ARG A 183 4.76 -17.55 2.27
C ARG A 183 3.33 -18.05 2.16
N HIS A 184 2.78 -18.65 3.22
CA HIS A 184 1.38 -19.08 3.26
C HIS A 184 0.41 -17.90 3.12
N VAL A 185 0.69 -16.78 3.80
CA VAL A 185 -0.14 -15.58 3.75
C VAL A 185 0.01 -14.86 2.40
N TYR A 186 1.23 -14.76 1.87
CA TYR A 186 1.51 -14.22 0.53
C TYR A 186 0.81 -15.01 -0.59
N ALA A 187 0.62 -16.31 -0.40
CA ALA A 187 -0.13 -17.16 -1.33
C ALA A 187 -1.67 -17.04 -1.17
N LEU A 188 -2.14 -16.14 -0.30
CA LEU A 188 -3.55 -15.94 0.06
C LEU A 188 -4.26 -17.26 0.41
N ARG A 189 -3.57 -18.16 1.11
CA ARG A 189 -4.20 -19.38 1.62
C ARG A 189 -4.95 -19.05 2.91
N PRO A 190 -6.11 -19.70 3.16
CA PRO A 190 -6.82 -19.54 4.42
C PRO A 190 -5.92 -19.71 5.64
N LEU A 191 -6.09 -18.84 6.63
CA LEU A 191 -5.31 -18.92 7.87
C LEU A 191 -5.66 -20.21 8.63
N THR A 192 -4.64 -20.84 9.20
CA THR A 192 -4.78 -21.95 10.15
C THR A 192 -4.19 -21.53 11.50
N ASP A 193 -4.53 -22.26 12.55
CA ASP A 193 -3.98 -22.02 13.89
C ASP A 193 -2.45 -22.09 13.87
N GLU A 194 -1.87 -23.04 13.14
CA GLU A 194 -0.43 -23.21 13.01
C GLU A 194 0.24 -22.03 12.31
N VAL A 195 -0.36 -21.51 11.25
CA VAL A 195 0.19 -20.36 10.51
C VAL A 195 0.15 -19.10 11.35
N VAL A 196 -0.97 -18.84 12.05
CA VAL A 196 -1.07 -17.66 12.92
C VAL A 196 -0.10 -17.76 14.08
N ALA A 197 -0.03 -18.90 14.76
CA ALA A 197 0.89 -19.09 15.89
C ALA A 197 2.37 -19.00 15.49
N ALA A 198 2.73 -19.34 14.25
CA ALA A 198 4.09 -19.23 13.72
C ALA A 198 4.50 -17.79 13.38
N ILE A 199 3.54 -16.86 13.25
CA ILE A 199 3.78 -15.43 13.02
C ILE A 199 3.64 -14.67 14.35
N ASN A 200 2.59 -14.96 15.11
CA ASN A 200 2.35 -14.37 16.42
C ASN A 200 1.75 -15.44 17.38
N PRO A 201 2.54 -15.98 18.33
CA PRO A 201 2.10 -17.06 19.22
C PRO A 201 1.03 -16.62 20.24
N GLU A 202 0.83 -15.32 20.42
CA GLU A 202 -0.18 -14.77 21.33
C GLU A 202 -1.55 -14.62 20.67
N ARG A 203 -1.67 -14.95 19.38
CA ARG A 203 -2.87 -14.70 18.59
C ARG A 203 -3.48 -15.98 18.05
N VAL A 204 -4.79 -15.96 17.85
CA VAL A 204 -5.54 -17.06 17.24
C VAL A 204 -6.42 -16.59 16.07
N PRO A 205 -6.66 -17.44 15.05
CA PRO A 205 -7.45 -17.06 13.87
C PRO A 205 -8.86 -16.52 14.18
N ALA A 206 -9.48 -16.98 15.27
CA ALA A 206 -10.82 -16.54 15.67
C ALA A 206 -10.88 -15.03 15.97
N GLU A 207 -9.77 -14.42 16.40
CA GLU A 207 -9.67 -12.98 16.68
C GLU A 207 -9.55 -12.15 15.41
N LEU A 208 -9.16 -12.78 14.29
CA LEU A 208 -8.93 -12.14 12.99
C LEU A 208 -10.19 -12.11 12.11
N ALA A 209 -11.34 -12.58 12.60
CA ALA A 209 -12.55 -12.69 11.78
C ALA A 209 -13.02 -11.34 11.19
N LYS A 210 -12.81 -10.23 11.91
CA LYS A 210 -13.09 -8.88 11.41
C LYS A 210 -12.09 -8.46 10.34
N ASP A 211 -10.80 -8.65 10.62
CA ASP A 211 -9.71 -8.31 9.69
C ASP A 211 -9.85 -9.10 8.37
N ILE A 212 -10.11 -10.41 8.45
CA ILE A 212 -10.34 -11.29 7.28
C ILE A 212 -11.49 -10.75 6.43
N LYS A 213 -12.58 -10.29 7.06
CA LYS A 213 -13.73 -9.73 6.33
C LYS A 213 -13.39 -8.39 5.68
N GLU A 214 -12.74 -7.49 6.41
CA GLU A 214 -12.38 -6.15 5.96
C GLU A 214 -11.37 -6.20 4.80
N ILE A 215 -10.30 -6.97 4.96
CA ILE A 215 -9.26 -7.23 3.95
C ILE A 215 -9.83 -8.05 2.78
N GLY A 216 -11.00 -8.67 2.98
CA GLY A 216 -11.58 -9.66 2.08
C GLY A 216 -10.67 -10.88 1.93
N TYR A 217 -9.78 -11.16 2.88
CA TYR A 217 -8.83 -12.28 2.87
C TYR A 217 -9.57 -13.64 2.78
N PRO A 218 -9.00 -14.67 2.14
CA PRO A 218 -9.71 -15.95 1.99
C PRO A 218 -10.00 -16.60 3.34
N ALA A 219 -11.29 -16.70 3.68
CA ALA A 219 -11.73 -17.50 4.82
C ALA A 219 -11.59 -18.99 4.48
N GLY A 220 -11.19 -19.81 5.47
CA GLY A 220 -11.24 -21.26 5.33
C GLY A 220 -12.67 -21.69 5.04
N ALA A 221 -12.84 -22.82 4.33
CA ALA A 221 -14.14 -23.46 4.32
C ALA A 221 -14.48 -23.79 5.78
N GLY A 222 -15.44 -23.09 6.37
CA GLY A 222 -15.91 -23.39 7.71
C GLY A 222 -16.29 -24.86 7.78
N GLU A 223 -15.73 -25.58 8.75
CA GLU A 223 -16.17 -26.93 9.11
C GLU A 223 -17.66 -26.97 9.48
#